data_AF-A0A9X3M0E4-F1
#
_entry.id   AF-A0A9X3M0E4-F1
#
_cell.length_a   1.000
_cell.length_b   1.000
_cell.length_c   1.000
_cell.angle_alpha   90.00
_cell.angle_beta   90.00
_cell.angle_gamma   90.00
#
_symmetry.space_group_name_H-M   'P 1'
#
loop_
_entity.id
_entity.type
_entity.pdbx_description
1 polymer ?
#
loop_
_entity_poly.entity_id
_entity_poly.type
_entity_poly.pdbx_seq_one_letter_code
_entity_poly.pdbx_strand_id
1 'polypeptide(L)'
;MPLKRPLPLVTIGTLLSACSTSDHEEESTVQADSSTTSSSTPTATSRSYDLNTKSGFIYHIKEHGTIPDYYLNMFGAGASDDDDGPTSYDVNATSLKKAGNVACKDGPILDNGKYLLSHGDKAFEELVPDFAEFDRKYAPIYEAFDMTAAAPLPDKLFTMYMARVGSLATCGKKFDDEELEAIADTIFSY
;
A
#
# COMPACT_ATOMS: atom_id res chain seq x y z
N MET A 1 34.01 7.21 -4.23
CA MET A 1 33.52 5.89 -4.67
C MET A 1 32.17 6.12 -5.33
N PRO A 2 31.90 5.64 -6.55
CA PRO A 2 30.62 5.92 -7.19
C PRO A 2 29.56 5.01 -6.55
N LEU A 3 28.55 5.61 -5.90
CA LEU A 3 27.33 4.92 -5.51
C LEU A 3 26.74 4.30 -6.78
N LYS A 4 26.80 2.97 -6.90
CA LYS A 4 26.28 2.23 -8.03
C LYS A 4 24.94 1.61 -7.66
N ARG A 5 23.97 1.94 -8.51
CA ARG A 5 22.62 1.38 -8.72
C ARG A 5 21.55 1.85 -7.72
N PRO A 6 20.59 2.70 -8.17
CA PRO A 6 19.33 2.81 -7.48
C PRO A 6 18.64 1.43 -7.53
N LEU A 7 18.14 0.95 -6.38
CA LEU A 7 17.26 -0.21 -6.34
C LEU A 7 16.07 0.09 -7.26
N PRO A 8 15.75 -0.77 -8.24
CA PRO A 8 14.49 -0.67 -8.95
C PRO A 8 13.40 -1.06 -7.95
N LEU A 9 12.84 -0.09 -7.24
CA LEU A 9 11.60 -0.34 -6.52
C LEU A 9 10.53 -0.67 -7.54
N VAL A 10 9.83 -1.76 -7.29
CA VAL A 10 8.84 -2.34 -8.19
C VAL A 10 7.85 -1.27 -8.65
N THR A 11 7.87 -1.01 -9.96
CA THR A 11 6.86 -0.22 -10.65
C THR A 11 5.49 -0.80 -10.35
N ILE A 12 4.66 -0.02 -9.65
CA ILE A 12 3.27 -0.40 -9.33
C ILE A 12 2.45 -0.74 -10.60
N GLY A 13 2.89 -0.21 -11.76
CA GLY A 13 2.24 -0.32 -13.05
C GLY A 13 1.88 -1.71 -13.55
N THR A 14 2.60 -2.75 -13.11
CA THR A 14 2.43 -4.10 -13.68
C THR A 14 1.39 -4.95 -12.96
N LEU A 15 0.94 -4.61 -11.75
CA LEU A 15 0.14 -5.53 -10.92
C LEU A 15 -1.38 -5.48 -11.17
N LEU A 16 -1.93 -4.41 -11.75
CA LEU A 16 -3.38 -4.31 -12.02
C LEU A 16 -3.79 -4.64 -13.46
N SER A 17 -2.83 -4.76 -14.39
CA SER A 17 -3.12 -5.20 -15.77
C SER A 17 -3.45 -6.69 -15.89
N ALA A 18 -3.19 -7.49 -14.84
CA ALA A 18 -3.48 -8.92 -14.82
C ALA A 18 -4.95 -9.24 -14.49
N CYS A 19 -5.81 -8.24 -14.24
CA CYS A 19 -7.24 -8.49 -14.07
C CYS A 19 -7.97 -8.60 -15.42
N SER A 20 -7.59 -9.63 -16.18
CA SER A 20 -8.39 -10.18 -17.26
C SER A 20 -8.15 -11.68 -17.33
N THR A 21 -8.81 -12.42 -16.44
CA THR A 21 -9.65 -13.57 -16.79
C THR A 21 -10.36 -14.09 -15.54
N SER A 22 -11.70 -14.09 -15.63
CA SER A 22 -12.60 -15.19 -15.23
C SER A 22 -12.05 -16.18 -14.20
N ASP A 23 -12.57 -16.14 -12.98
CA ASP A 23 -13.42 -17.21 -12.42
C ASP A 23 -13.70 -16.90 -10.95
N HIS A 24 -14.92 -16.40 -10.71
CA HIS A 24 -15.50 -16.36 -9.37
C HIS A 24 -15.82 -17.81 -8.98
N GLU A 25 -14.98 -18.43 -8.15
CA GLU A 25 -15.46 -19.52 -7.31
C GLU A 25 -16.34 -18.89 -6.22
N GLU A 26 -17.65 -18.80 -6.51
CA GLU A 26 -18.67 -18.83 -5.48
C GLU A 26 -18.53 -20.17 -4.72
N GLU A 27 -18.23 -20.11 -3.43
CA GLU A 27 -18.63 -21.17 -2.52
C GLU A 27 -19.66 -20.65 -1.51
N SER A 28 -20.86 -21.20 -1.71
CA SER A 28 -22.11 -21.05 -0.94
C SER A 28 -21.93 -21.58 0.49
N THR A 29 -22.53 -20.99 1.51
CA THR A 29 -23.90 -21.28 2.00
C THR A 29 -24.08 -20.40 3.27
N VAL A 30 -25.26 -19.86 3.60
CA VAL A 30 -26.21 -20.51 4.52
C VAL A 30 -27.61 -19.86 4.37
N GLN A 31 -28.55 -20.71 3.95
CA GLN A 31 -29.93 -20.88 4.44
C GLN A 31 -30.87 -19.66 4.50
N ALA A 32 -31.77 -19.63 3.52
CA ALA A 32 -33.01 -18.88 3.56
C ALA A 32 -33.94 -19.43 4.65
N ASP A 33 -34.45 -18.54 5.51
CA ASP A 33 -35.73 -18.73 6.18
C ASP A 33 -36.59 -17.49 5.95
N SER A 34 -37.80 -17.73 5.44
CA SER A 34 -38.81 -16.71 5.15
C SER A 34 -39.45 -16.22 6.44
N SER A 35 -39.52 -14.90 6.64
CA SER A 35 -40.55 -14.26 7.46
C SER A 35 -40.69 -12.77 7.13
N THR A 36 -41.89 -12.41 6.70
CA THR A 36 -42.42 -11.09 6.36
C THR A 36 -42.30 -10.11 7.55
N THR A 37 -41.90 -8.84 7.32
CA THR A 37 -42.51 -7.58 7.85
C THR A 37 -41.70 -6.37 7.36
N SER A 38 -42.43 -5.31 6.98
CA SER A 38 -42.01 -3.98 6.52
C SER A 38 -40.77 -3.36 7.18
N SER A 39 -39.83 -2.89 6.36
CA SER A 39 -39.02 -1.69 6.64
C SER A 39 -38.28 -1.32 5.36
N SER A 40 -38.78 -0.34 4.63
CA SER A 40 -38.03 0.33 3.56
C SER A 40 -36.94 1.19 4.19
N THR A 41 -35.89 0.54 4.68
CA THR A 41 -34.59 1.16 4.91
C THR A 41 -33.84 1.05 3.59
N PRO A 42 -33.23 2.10 3.06
CA PRO A 42 -32.36 1.95 1.90
C PRO A 42 -31.19 1.07 2.34
N THR A 43 -31.25 -0.21 2.01
CA THR A 43 -30.12 -1.13 2.11
C THR A 43 -29.01 -0.49 1.28
N ALA A 44 -27.90 -0.13 1.94
CA ALA A 44 -26.71 0.35 1.25
C ALA A 44 -26.41 -0.67 0.15
N THR A 45 -26.68 -0.28 -1.10
CA THR A 45 -26.20 -1.03 -2.25
C THR A 45 -24.69 -1.00 -2.12
N SER A 46 -24.10 -2.12 -1.71
CA SER A 46 -22.68 -2.39 -1.90
C SER A 46 -22.43 -2.16 -3.39
N ARG A 47 -21.97 -0.96 -3.74
CA ARG A 47 -21.44 -0.72 -5.08
C ARG A 47 -20.17 -1.54 -5.10
N SER A 48 -20.17 -2.63 -5.85
CA SER A 48 -18.93 -3.32 -6.14
C SER A 48 -18.05 -2.33 -6.91
N TYR A 49 -17.03 -1.81 -6.23
CA TYR A 49 -16.03 -0.96 -6.86
C TYR A 49 -15.06 -1.87 -7.61
N ASP A 50 -14.94 -1.67 -8.92
CA ASP A 50 -13.88 -2.33 -9.68
C ASP A 50 -12.55 -1.66 -9.36
N LEU A 51 -11.81 -2.25 -8.44
CA LEU A 51 -10.50 -1.80 -7.98
C LEU A 51 -9.43 -1.82 -9.09
N ASN A 52 -9.72 -2.42 -10.25
CA ASN A 52 -8.85 -2.39 -11.43
C ASN A 52 -9.08 -1.16 -12.32
N THR A 53 -10.00 -0.29 -11.94
CA THR A 53 -10.22 1.00 -12.60
C THR A 53 -9.77 2.13 -11.69
N LYS A 54 -9.25 3.21 -12.30
CA LYS A 54 -8.90 4.46 -11.59
C LYS A 54 -10.05 4.94 -10.69
N SER A 55 -11.26 5.02 -11.24
CA SER A 55 -12.43 5.49 -10.49
C SER A 55 -12.84 4.52 -9.38
N GLY A 56 -12.88 3.22 -9.63
CA GLY A 56 -13.24 2.23 -8.61
C GLY A 56 -12.24 2.19 -7.45
N PHE A 57 -10.94 2.28 -7.74
CA PHE A 57 -9.89 2.41 -6.72
C PHE A 57 -10.09 3.64 -5.83
N ILE A 58 -10.27 4.83 -6.43
CA ILE A 58 -10.46 6.08 -5.70
C ILE A 58 -11.74 6.03 -4.86
N TYR A 59 -12.86 5.59 -5.44
CA TYR A 59 -14.12 5.50 -4.71
C TYR A 59 -14.05 4.53 -3.53
N HIS A 60 -13.39 3.38 -3.71
CA HIS A 60 -13.20 2.42 -2.63
C HIS A 60 -12.42 3.03 -1.47
N ILE A 61 -11.32 3.73 -1.73
CA ILE A 61 -10.52 4.35 -0.66
C ILE A 61 -11.31 5.47 0.01
N LYS A 62 -12.08 6.27 -0.73
CA LYS A 62 -12.93 7.32 -0.16
C LYS A 62 -14.01 6.76 0.76
N GLU A 63 -14.63 5.64 0.39
CA GLU A 63 -15.68 5.01 1.18
C GLU A 63 -15.12 4.24 2.39
N HIS A 64 -14.14 3.36 2.15
CA HIS A 64 -13.66 2.41 3.15
C HIS A 64 -12.42 2.89 3.91
N GLY A 65 -11.65 3.83 3.35
CA GLY A 65 -10.46 4.39 3.98
C GLY A 65 -9.24 3.47 3.97
N THR A 66 -9.27 2.41 3.16
CA THR A 66 -8.26 1.35 3.09
C THR A 66 -8.34 0.66 1.73
N ILE A 67 -7.35 -0.18 1.42
CA ILE A 67 -7.36 -1.11 0.29
C ILE A 67 -7.43 -2.56 0.81
N PRO A 68 -8.02 -3.51 0.07
CA PRO A 68 -8.13 -4.90 0.54
C PRO A 68 -6.77 -5.60 0.64
N ASP A 69 -6.66 -6.52 1.60
CA ASP A 69 -5.42 -7.25 1.91
C ASP A 69 -4.87 -8.06 0.73
N TYR A 70 -5.75 -8.54 -0.16
CA TYR A 70 -5.33 -9.20 -1.39
C TYR A 70 -4.37 -8.33 -2.22
N TYR A 71 -4.70 -7.05 -2.40
CA TYR A 71 -3.85 -6.11 -3.14
C TYR A 71 -2.52 -5.87 -2.41
N LEU A 72 -2.55 -5.79 -1.08
CA LEU A 72 -1.33 -5.66 -0.27
C LEU A 72 -0.41 -6.88 -0.38
N ASN A 73 -0.98 -8.08 -0.43
CA ASN A 73 -0.19 -9.29 -0.61
C ASN A 73 0.44 -9.35 -2.01
N MET A 74 -0.26 -8.87 -3.05
CA MET A 74 0.35 -8.74 -4.39
C MET A 74 1.48 -7.71 -4.41
N PHE A 75 1.33 -6.58 -3.72
CA PHE A 75 2.41 -5.60 -3.55
C PHE A 75 3.61 -6.21 -2.82
N GLY A 76 3.34 -6.93 -1.73
CA GLY A 76 4.39 -7.59 -0.95
C GLY A 76 5.14 -8.66 -1.75
N ALA A 77 4.40 -9.52 -2.47
CA ALA A 77 4.96 -10.56 -3.31
C ALA A 77 5.85 -10.00 -4.42
N GLY A 78 5.36 -8.99 -5.16
CA GLY A 78 6.16 -8.35 -6.20
C GLY A 78 7.46 -7.75 -5.66
N ALA A 79 7.44 -7.23 -4.44
CA ALA A 79 8.61 -6.62 -3.81
C ALA A 79 9.53 -7.63 -3.07
N SER A 80 9.08 -8.88 -2.87
CA SER A 80 9.88 -9.97 -2.30
C SER A 80 10.49 -10.91 -3.34
N ASP A 81 9.97 -10.91 -4.56
CA ASP A 81 10.44 -11.78 -5.65
C ASP A 81 11.74 -11.28 -6.32
N ASP A 82 12.19 -10.08 -5.96
CA ASP A 82 13.49 -9.52 -6.37
C ASP A 82 14.58 -9.83 -5.31
N ASP A 83 15.81 -10.14 -5.76
CA ASP A 83 17.01 -10.38 -4.91
C ASP A 83 17.36 -9.21 -3.95
N ASP A 84 16.65 -8.09 -4.06
CA ASP A 84 16.86 -6.84 -3.31
C ASP A 84 15.84 -6.60 -2.17
N GLY A 85 14.96 -7.58 -1.88
CA GLY A 85 14.00 -7.52 -0.78
C GLY A 85 14.64 -7.53 0.64
N PRO A 86 13.87 -7.19 1.69
CA PRO A 86 14.38 -7.19 3.07
C PRO A 86 14.66 -8.62 3.54
N THR A 87 15.72 -8.79 4.34
CA THR A 87 16.15 -10.11 4.84
C THR A 87 15.71 -10.40 6.27
N SER A 88 15.34 -9.38 7.05
CA SER A 88 14.96 -9.52 8.46
C SER A 88 13.45 -9.66 8.71
N TYR A 89 12.60 -9.51 7.68
CA TYR A 89 11.16 -9.61 7.83
C TYR A 89 10.46 -9.97 6.51
N ASP A 90 9.30 -10.62 6.63
CA ASP A 90 8.45 -10.92 5.48
C ASP A 90 7.66 -9.68 5.03
N VAL A 91 7.56 -9.49 3.72
CA VAL A 91 6.74 -8.43 3.12
C VAL A 91 5.36 -9.00 2.78
N ASN A 92 4.35 -8.66 3.58
CA ASN A 92 2.97 -9.12 3.41
C ASN A 92 1.98 -8.06 3.93
N ALA A 93 0.68 -8.28 3.79
CA ALA A 93 -0.34 -7.33 4.27
C ALA A 93 -0.17 -6.94 5.74
N THR A 94 0.27 -7.87 6.60
CA THR A 94 0.47 -7.61 8.03
C THR A 94 1.63 -6.65 8.26
N SER A 95 2.81 -6.91 7.68
CA SER A 95 3.97 -6.01 7.82
C SER A 95 3.72 -4.66 7.14
N LEU A 96 3.10 -4.64 5.96
CA LEU A 96 2.69 -3.39 5.30
C LEU A 96 1.78 -2.55 6.20
N LYS A 97 0.71 -3.12 6.76
CA LYS A 97 -0.17 -2.41 7.70
C LYS A 97 0.55 -1.98 8.98
N LYS A 98 1.51 -2.77 9.46
CA LYS A 98 2.31 -2.41 10.64
C LYS A 98 3.11 -1.12 10.39
N ALA A 99 3.82 -1.04 9.27
CA ALA A 99 4.53 0.17 8.87
C ALA A 99 3.57 1.33 8.56
N GLY A 100 2.45 1.03 7.90
CA GLY A 100 1.38 1.99 7.62
C GLY A 100 0.81 2.64 8.88
N ASN A 101 0.56 1.86 9.94
CA ASN A 101 0.08 2.38 11.21
C ASN A 101 1.05 3.35 11.88
N VAL A 102 2.36 3.13 11.73
CA VAL A 102 3.39 4.06 12.19
C VAL A 102 3.34 5.34 11.35
N ALA A 103 3.36 5.21 10.02
CA ALA A 103 3.26 6.33 9.09
C ALA A 103 2.01 7.18 9.36
N CYS A 104 0.85 6.55 9.56
CA CYS A 104 -0.39 7.26 9.84
C CYS A 104 -0.37 8.09 11.13
N LYS A 105 0.54 7.81 12.07
CA LYS A 105 0.72 8.57 13.32
C LYS A 105 1.83 9.62 13.21
N ASP A 106 2.71 9.49 12.22
CA ASP A 106 3.85 10.37 11.99
C ASP A 106 3.69 11.13 10.67
N GLY A 107 3.33 12.42 10.76
CA GLY A 107 3.07 13.26 9.58
C GLY A 107 4.21 13.24 8.55
N PRO A 108 5.47 13.48 8.94
CA PRO A 108 6.61 13.42 8.03
C PRO A 108 6.79 12.08 7.29
N ILE A 109 6.52 10.94 7.93
CA ILE A 109 6.56 9.63 7.28
C ILE A 109 5.37 9.45 6.32
N LEU A 110 4.16 9.88 6.73
CA LEU A 110 2.98 9.84 5.88
C LEU A 110 3.16 10.69 4.62
N ASP A 111 3.70 11.90 4.75
CA ASP A 111 3.91 12.82 3.63
C ASP A 111 4.92 12.25 2.62
N ASN A 112 5.98 11.60 3.10
CA ASN A 112 6.89 10.84 2.23
C ASN A 112 6.17 9.69 1.50
N GLY A 113 5.32 8.95 2.22
CA GLY A 113 4.52 7.87 1.65
C GLY A 113 3.59 8.37 0.55
N LYS A 114 2.86 9.46 0.79
CA LYS A 114 2.02 10.14 -0.20
C LYS A 114 2.83 10.57 -1.43
N TYR A 115 3.95 11.24 -1.19
CA TYR A 115 4.83 11.72 -2.27
C TYR A 115 5.31 10.58 -3.17
N LEU A 116 5.77 9.46 -2.57
CA LEU A 116 6.21 8.27 -3.30
C LEU A 116 5.08 7.59 -4.07
N LEU A 117 3.86 7.53 -3.53
CA LEU A 117 2.72 6.94 -4.23
C LEU A 117 2.37 7.76 -5.49
N SER A 118 2.48 9.08 -5.43
CA SER A 118 2.10 9.98 -6.53
C SER A 118 3.21 10.23 -7.57
N HIS A 119 4.48 9.92 -7.25
CA HIS A 119 5.62 10.24 -8.12
C HIS A 119 6.46 9.00 -8.51
N GLY A 120 6.15 7.83 -7.95
CA GLY A 120 6.85 6.58 -8.25
C GLY A 120 8.32 6.59 -7.81
N ASP A 121 9.15 5.81 -8.49
CA ASP A 121 10.51 5.49 -8.02
C ASP A 121 11.47 6.70 -8.06
N LYS A 122 11.19 7.70 -8.89
CA LYS A 122 12.01 8.93 -8.94
C LYS A 122 11.98 9.70 -7.61
N ALA A 123 10.87 9.64 -6.89
CA ALA A 123 10.75 10.26 -5.58
C ALA A 123 11.60 9.56 -4.51
N PHE A 124 12.03 8.31 -4.73
CA PHE A 124 12.88 7.61 -3.77
C PHE A 124 14.24 8.29 -3.63
N GLU A 125 14.89 8.61 -4.76
CA GLU A 125 16.19 9.28 -4.77
C GLU A 125 16.14 10.67 -4.12
N GLU A 126 15.02 11.38 -4.32
CA GLU A 126 14.80 12.71 -3.74
C GLU A 126 14.58 12.68 -2.22
N LEU A 127 13.94 11.62 -1.70
CA LEU A 127 13.63 11.48 -0.29
C LEU A 127 14.75 10.88 0.55
N VAL A 128 15.77 10.28 -0.09
CA VAL A 128 16.93 9.68 0.59
C VAL A 128 18.24 10.36 0.14
N PRO A 129 18.40 11.69 0.33
CA PRO A 129 19.65 12.37 -0.02
C PRO A 129 20.77 12.11 0.99
N ASP A 130 20.40 11.79 2.24
CA ASP A 130 21.31 11.50 3.35
C ASP A 130 20.79 10.34 4.21
N PHE A 131 21.66 9.34 4.46
CA PHE A 131 21.27 8.14 5.21
C PHE A 131 21.11 8.39 6.71
N ALA A 132 21.84 9.35 7.30
CA ALA A 132 21.70 9.63 8.73
C ALA A 132 20.35 10.31 9.02
N GLU A 133 19.93 11.25 8.16
CA GLU A 133 18.59 11.82 8.21
C GLU A 133 17.50 10.79 7.95
N PHE A 134 17.69 9.91 6.96
CA PHE A 134 16.78 8.80 6.70
C PHE A 134 16.61 7.89 7.93
N ASP A 135 17.71 7.41 8.51
CA ASP A 135 17.68 6.53 9.68
C ASP A 135 16.94 7.19 10.86
N ARG A 136 17.20 8.48 11.10
CA ARG A 136 16.48 9.23 12.15
C ARG A 136 14.99 9.34 11.85
N LYS A 137 14.62 9.63 10.59
CA LYS A 137 13.23 9.83 10.18
C LYS A 137 12.42 8.54 10.26
N TYR A 138 13.01 7.40 9.87
CA TYR A 138 12.33 6.10 9.82
C TYR A 138 12.56 5.23 11.06
N ALA A 139 13.30 5.73 12.07
CA ALA A 139 13.48 5.07 13.37
C ALA A 139 12.18 4.56 14.02
N PRO A 140 11.05 5.29 13.99
CA PRO A 140 9.80 4.79 14.56
C PRO A 140 9.30 3.48 13.89
N ILE A 141 9.61 3.26 12.61
CA ILE A 141 9.28 2.00 11.94
C ILE A 141 10.24 0.90 12.37
N TYR A 142 11.53 1.21 12.51
CA TYR A 142 12.52 0.25 13.01
C TYR A 142 12.13 -0.27 14.40
N GLU A 143 11.75 0.64 15.29
CA GLU A 143 11.24 0.29 16.63
C GLU A 143 10.01 -0.61 16.56
N ALA A 144 9.06 -0.30 15.68
CA ALA A 144 7.88 -1.15 15.51
C ALA A 144 8.27 -2.56 15.05
N PHE A 145 9.30 -2.71 14.22
CA PHE A 145 9.77 -3.98 13.68
C PHE A 145 10.88 -4.66 14.51
N ASP A 146 11.19 -4.14 15.70
CA ASP A 146 12.30 -4.63 16.54
C ASP A 146 13.65 -4.67 15.78
N MET A 147 13.83 -3.76 14.81
CA MET A 147 15.04 -3.66 14.02
C MET A 147 16.14 -2.96 14.82
N THR A 148 17.33 -3.55 14.81
CA THR A 148 18.50 -2.93 15.44
C THR A 148 19.11 -1.85 14.54
N ALA A 149 19.88 -0.93 15.12
CA ALA A 149 20.66 0.05 14.36
C ALA A 149 21.64 -0.61 13.35
N ALA A 150 22.01 -1.87 13.57
CA ALA A 150 22.87 -2.66 12.70
C ALA A 150 22.11 -3.44 11.60
N ALA A 151 20.79 -3.27 11.49
CA ALA A 151 20.00 -3.90 10.43
C ALA A 151 20.59 -3.56 9.05
N PRO A 152 20.54 -4.51 8.09
CA PRO A 152 21.03 -4.28 6.73
C PRO A 152 20.40 -3.03 6.10
N LEU A 153 21.19 -2.32 5.29
CA LEU A 153 20.70 -1.13 4.59
C LEU A 153 19.45 -1.42 3.72
N PRO A 154 19.37 -2.53 2.96
CA PRO A 154 18.16 -2.88 2.21
C PRO A 154 16.92 -2.93 3.11
N ASP A 155 17.00 -3.64 4.23
CA ASP A 155 15.91 -3.76 5.21
C ASP A 155 15.44 -2.40 5.73
N LYS A 156 16.37 -1.47 6.00
CA LYS A 156 16.04 -0.11 6.43
C LYS A 156 15.37 0.70 5.33
N LEU A 157 15.91 0.67 4.12
CA LEU A 157 15.35 1.41 2.98
C LEU A 157 13.95 0.92 2.62
N PHE A 158 13.73 -0.38 2.71
CA PHE A 158 12.47 -1.01 2.38
C PHE A 158 11.33 -0.64 3.36
N THR A 159 11.65 -0.13 4.56
CA THR A 159 10.62 0.43 5.45
C THR A 159 9.88 1.62 4.85
N MET A 160 10.53 2.39 3.96
CA MET A 160 9.89 3.49 3.26
C MET A 160 8.84 2.99 2.26
N TYR A 161 9.15 1.89 1.56
CA TYR A 161 8.18 1.20 0.72
C TYR A 161 7.00 0.65 1.53
N MET A 162 7.27 0.01 2.67
CA MET A 162 6.19 -0.50 3.53
C MET A 162 5.33 0.62 4.11
N ALA A 163 5.94 1.74 4.53
CA ALA A 163 5.22 2.92 5.00
C ALA A 163 4.33 3.50 3.89
N ARG A 164 4.86 3.59 2.68
CA ARG A 164 4.16 4.05 1.47
C ARG A 164 2.87 3.26 1.27
N VAL A 165 2.99 1.97 0.93
CA VAL A 165 1.84 1.12 0.59
C VAL A 165 0.96 0.87 1.83
N GLY A 166 1.57 0.69 2.99
CA GLY A 166 0.89 0.49 4.25
C GLY A 166 -0.02 1.65 4.63
N SER A 167 0.44 2.90 4.46
CA SER A 167 -0.35 4.09 4.84
C SER A 167 -1.68 4.18 4.08
N LEU A 168 -1.69 3.79 2.80
CA LEU A 168 -2.90 3.70 1.99
C LEU A 168 -3.89 2.66 2.55
N ALA A 169 -3.37 1.54 3.06
CA ALA A 169 -4.17 0.49 3.69
C ALA A 169 -4.60 0.77 5.13
N THR A 170 -3.98 1.71 5.83
CA THR A 170 -4.30 1.96 7.25
C THR A 170 -4.99 3.28 7.50
N CYS A 171 -4.72 4.30 6.67
CA CYS A 171 -5.33 5.62 6.80
C CYS A 171 -5.58 6.29 5.45
N GLY A 172 -6.15 5.55 4.48
CA GLY A 172 -6.55 6.08 3.18
C GLY A 172 -7.44 7.34 3.26
N LYS A 173 -8.20 7.52 4.36
CA LYS A 173 -9.00 8.75 4.59
C LYS A 173 -8.18 10.03 4.83
N LYS A 174 -6.87 9.90 5.06
CA LYS A 174 -5.95 11.04 5.20
C LYS A 174 -5.42 11.53 3.85
N PHE A 175 -5.78 10.87 2.76
CA PHE A 175 -5.45 11.26 1.41
C PHE A 175 -6.58 12.13 0.87
N ASP A 176 -6.23 13.30 0.35
CA ASP A 176 -7.19 14.16 -0.32
C ASP A 176 -7.49 13.68 -1.75
N ASP A 177 -8.45 14.33 -2.40
CA ASP A 177 -8.90 13.94 -3.73
C ASP A 177 -7.79 14.11 -4.78
N GLU A 178 -6.95 15.15 -4.69
CA GLU A 178 -5.86 15.38 -5.64
C GLU A 178 -4.76 14.34 -5.46
N GLU A 179 -4.42 14.00 -4.22
CA GLU A 179 -3.50 12.93 -3.87
C GLU A 179 -3.99 11.59 -4.41
N LEU A 180 -5.25 11.20 -4.16
CA LEU A 180 -5.80 9.93 -4.64
C LEU A 180 -5.82 9.84 -6.17
N GLU A 181 -6.14 10.95 -6.85
CA GLU A 181 -6.11 11.03 -8.32
C GLU A 181 -4.69 10.82 -8.86
N ALA A 182 -3.69 11.48 -8.30
CA ALA A 182 -2.29 11.35 -8.72
C ALA A 182 -1.72 9.95 -8.45
N ILE A 183 -2.10 9.35 -7.32
CA ILE A 183 -1.75 7.97 -6.98
C ILE A 183 -2.36 7.03 -8.01
N ALA A 184 -3.65 7.17 -8.29
CA ALA A 184 -4.31 6.31 -9.25
C ALA A 184 -3.73 6.49 -10.67
N ASP A 185 -3.38 7.71 -11.08
CA ASP A 185 -2.65 7.94 -12.34
C ASP A 185 -1.31 7.21 -12.36
N THR A 186 -0.56 7.21 -11.26
CA THR A 186 0.72 6.47 -11.16
C THR A 186 0.52 4.96 -11.24
N ILE A 187 -0.57 4.45 -10.69
CA ILE A 187 -0.89 3.02 -10.64
C ILE A 187 -1.38 2.51 -12.01
N PHE A 188 -2.26 3.27 -12.68
CA PHE A 188 -2.99 2.84 -13.88
C PHE A 188 -2.45 3.44 -15.20
N SER A 189 -1.27 4.05 -15.20
CA SER A 189 -0.67 4.72 -16.37
C SER A 189 0.00 3.77 -17.40
N TYR A 190 -0.29 2.47 -17.36
CA TYR A 190 0.33 1.44 -18.20
C TYR A 190 -0.65 0.82 -19.19
#